data_AF-A0A2G5ZAL9-F1
#
_entry.id   AF-A0A2G5ZAL9-F1
#
_cell.length_a   1.000
_cell.length_b   1.000
_cell.length_c   1.000
_cell.angle_alpha   90.00
_cell.angle_beta   90.00
_cell.angle_gamma   90.00
#
_symmetry.space_group_name_H-M   'P 1'
#
loop_
_entity.id
_entity.type
_entity.pdbx_description
1 polymer ?
#
loop_
_entity_poly.entity_id
_entity_poly.type
_entity_poly.pdbx_seq_one_letter_code
_entity_poly.pdbx_strand_id
1 'polypeptide(L)'
;MRNLVLTIAVVLLLFGCSSKEKNLGNSEITPSVQEEIQTTMEQEGFFNPEDIFHYENKGEYIFVLSHTLQKGIQVTTFKNSSEGLKMMDTTETSEATLVSPTKNDGPYLMAIQPEDPDVKDVKAFGKQTKLIKINKEYTEDFKDEIKCWIFIDNEIGKSPEEYNEIEDIEYIK
;
A
#
# COMPACT_ATOMS: atom_id res chain seq x y z
N MET A 1 13.58 65.18 20.51
CA MET A 1 14.81 64.47 20.09
C MET A 1 15.19 63.44 21.14
N ARG A 2 15.63 62.26 20.68
CA ARG A 2 16.05 61.02 21.39
C ARG A 2 14.90 60.09 21.81
N ASN A 3 14.48 59.19 20.91
CA ASN A 3 14.95 57.79 20.73
C ASN A 3 14.33 56.90 21.84
N LEU A 4 13.19 56.23 21.66
CA LEU A 4 12.89 55.06 20.80
C LEU A 4 13.85 53.91 21.09
N VAL A 5 13.30 52.79 21.61
CA VAL A 5 13.86 51.43 21.91
C VAL A 5 13.25 50.97 23.26
N LEU A 6 12.64 49.81 23.49
CA LEU A 6 12.23 48.61 22.74
C LEU A 6 11.06 48.04 23.61
N THR A 7 9.82 47.88 23.14
CA THR A 7 9.33 46.86 22.20
C THR A 7 9.21 45.46 22.86
N ILE A 8 7.94 45.12 23.15
CA ILE A 8 7.33 43.78 23.11
C ILE A 8 7.76 42.81 24.21
N ALA A 9 6.96 42.83 25.28
CA ALA A 9 6.79 41.70 26.18
C ALA A 9 6.44 40.45 25.37
N VAL A 10 7.22 39.40 25.64
CA VAL A 10 7.18 38.07 25.05
C VAL A 10 5.78 37.47 25.13
N VAL A 11 4.99 37.71 24.07
CA VAL A 11 3.75 36.97 23.72
C VAL A 11 4.09 36.06 22.55
N LEU A 12 5.06 35.18 22.72
CA LEU A 12 5.35 34.11 21.77
C LEU A 12 5.99 32.96 22.55
N LEU A 13 5.60 31.74 22.22
CA LEU A 13 6.18 30.45 22.63
C LEU A 13 5.45 29.62 23.70
N LEU A 14 4.12 29.58 23.74
CA LEU A 14 3.42 28.37 24.26
C LEU A 14 2.15 27.98 23.47
N PHE A 15 2.05 28.32 22.18
CA PHE A 15 1.37 27.41 21.25
C PHE A 15 2.34 26.28 20.94
N GLY A 16 2.56 25.43 21.93
CA GLY A 16 3.04 24.08 21.67
C GLY A 16 1.94 23.40 20.87
N CYS A 17 2.03 23.49 19.54
CA CYS A 17 1.50 22.46 18.67
C CYS A 17 2.07 21.15 19.21
N SER A 18 1.29 20.46 20.04
CA SER A 18 1.41 19.03 20.21
C SER A 18 1.13 18.47 18.82
N SER A 19 2.20 18.35 18.02
CA SER A 19 2.22 17.41 16.92
C SER A 19 1.95 16.07 17.58
N LYS A 20 0.69 15.64 17.53
CA LYS A 20 0.37 14.23 17.61
C LYS A 20 1.11 13.64 16.41
N GLU A 21 2.35 13.22 16.62
CA GLU A 21 2.92 12.12 15.86
C GLU A 21 1.89 11.00 16.00
N LYS A 22 1.07 10.86 14.97
CA LYS A 22 0.28 9.66 14.80
C LYS A 22 1.31 8.57 14.62
N ASN A 23 1.56 7.86 15.70
CA ASN A 23 2.35 6.65 15.74
C ASN A 23 1.61 5.65 14.82
N LEU A 24 1.90 5.70 13.52
CA LEU A 24 1.32 4.87 12.47
C LEU A 24 2.03 3.52 12.47
N GLY A 25 1.96 2.84 13.62
CA GLY A 25 2.26 1.43 13.73
C GLY A 25 0.99 0.64 13.41
N ASN A 26 0.98 -0.01 12.25
CA ASN A 26 0.02 -1.05 11.85
C ASN A 26 -1.47 -0.76 12.20
N SER A 27 -1.92 0.48 11.96
CA SER A 27 -3.33 0.83 12.17
C SER A 27 -4.17 0.26 11.03
N GLU A 28 -5.21 -0.50 11.38
CA GLU A 28 -6.28 -0.87 10.46
C GLU A 28 -6.76 0.39 9.71
N ILE A 29 -6.99 0.24 8.40
CA ILE A 29 -7.47 1.35 7.55
C ILE A 29 -8.88 1.71 7.99
N THR A 30 -9.03 2.89 8.59
CA THR A 30 -10.31 3.41 9.05
C THR A 30 -11.27 3.69 7.90
N PRO A 31 -12.60 3.59 8.09
CA PRO A 31 -13.58 3.89 7.04
C PRO A 31 -13.38 5.25 6.36
N SER A 32 -13.04 6.29 7.12
CA SER A 32 -12.77 7.63 6.57
C SER A 32 -11.58 7.66 5.60
N VAL A 33 -10.55 6.84 5.85
CA VAL A 33 -9.39 6.72 4.95
C VAL A 33 -9.77 5.91 3.71
N GLN A 34 -10.64 4.90 3.83
CA GLN A 34 -11.15 4.17 2.66
C GLN A 34 -11.97 5.08 1.74
N GLU A 35 -12.84 5.92 2.30
CA GLU A 35 -13.61 6.92 1.55
C GLU A 35 -12.69 7.92 0.83
N GLU A 36 -11.61 8.37 1.50
CA GLU A 36 -10.60 9.25 0.90
C GLU A 36 -9.84 8.57 -0.25
N ILE A 37 -9.46 7.29 -0.09
CA ILE A 37 -8.84 6.48 -1.16
C ILE A 37 -9.78 6.38 -2.35
N GLN A 38 -11.03 5.97 -2.13
CA GLN A 38 -12.02 5.80 -3.20
C GLN A 38 -12.26 7.11 -3.96
N THR A 39 -12.41 8.21 -3.24
CA THR A 39 -12.57 9.54 -3.83
C THR A 39 -11.36 9.94 -4.69
N THR A 40 -10.15 9.65 -4.20
CA THR A 40 -8.91 9.97 -4.93
C THR A 40 -8.78 9.12 -6.20
N MET A 41 -9.08 7.82 -6.14
CA MET A 41 -9.05 6.94 -7.32
C MET A 41 -10.08 7.35 -8.38
N GLU A 42 -11.28 7.74 -7.96
CA GLU A 42 -12.34 8.22 -8.86
C GLU A 42 -11.89 9.48 -9.61
N GLN A 43 -11.26 10.44 -8.91
CA GLN A 43 -10.75 11.68 -9.50
C GLN A 43 -9.66 11.43 -10.55
N GLU A 44 -8.83 10.39 -10.37
CA GLU A 44 -7.78 9.99 -11.30
C GLU A 44 -8.30 9.08 -12.45
N GLY A 45 -9.61 8.80 -12.50
CA GLY A 45 -10.26 8.07 -13.59
C GLY A 45 -10.17 6.54 -13.50
N PHE A 46 -9.79 5.99 -12.34
CA PHE A 46 -9.80 4.57 -12.05
C PHE A 46 -11.08 4.24 -11.27
N PHE A 47 -12.11 3.55 -11.82
CA PHE A 47 -13.27 3.28 -10.95
C PHE A 47 -14.20 2.09 -11.21
N ASN A 48 -14.13 1.14 -10.28
CA ASN A 48 -15.27 0.57 -9.54
C ASN A 48 -14.78 0.22 -8.11
N PRO A 49 -15.33 0.78 -7.00
CA PRO A 49 -14.90 0.49 -5.63
C PRO A 49 -14.95 -0.99 -5.27
N GLU A 50 -15.89 -1.70 -5.88
CA GLU A 50 -16.05 -3.14 -5.68
C GLU A 50 -14.82 -3.92 -6.18
N ASP A 51 -13.99 -3.33 -7.03
CA ASP A 51 -12.75 -3.93 -7.52
C ASP A 51 -11.64 -3.95 -6.46
N ILE A 52 -11.70 -3.07 -5.45
CA ILE A 52 -10.76 -3.07 -4.33
C ILE A 52 -11.08 -4.24 -3.40
N PHE A 53 -10.08 -5.06 -3.11
CA PHE A 53 -10.27 -6.25 -2.29
C PHE A 53 -9.36 -6.33 -1.07
N HIS A 54 -8.27 -5.55 -1.03
CA HIS A 54 -7.37 -5.53 0.12
C HIS A 54 -6.68 -4.18 0.27
N TYR A 55 -6.44 -3.81 1.52
CA TYR A 55 -5.63 -2.64 1.88
C TYR A 55 -4.53 -3.11 2.82
N GLU A 56 -3.30 -2.67 2.57
CA GLU A 56 -2.16 -2.94 3.43
C GLU A 56 -1.46 -1.64 3.78
N ASN A 57 -1.22 -1.41 5.08
CA ASN A 57 -0.62 -0.17 5.58
C ASN A 57 0.80 -0.44 6.07
N LYS A 58 1.75 0.41 5.69
CA LYS A 58 3.12 0.36 6.21
C LYS A 58 3.67 1.77 6.37
N GLY A 59 3.71 2.23 7.62
CA GLY A 59 4.16 3.58 7.96
C GLY A 59 3.23 4.64 7.40
N GLU A 60 3.76 5.50 6.52
CA GLU A 60 2.98 6.52 5.83
C GLU A 60 2.43 6.06 4.48
N TYR A 61 2.65 4.80 4.08
CA TYR A 61 2.23 4.29 2.78
C TYR A 61 1.07 3.29 2.91
N ILE A 62 0.13 3.38 1.98
CA ILE A 62 -1.01 2.47 1.87
C ILE A 62 -0.96 1.82 0.50
N PHE A 63 -0.90 0.50 0.47
CA PHE A 63 -1.01 -0.30 -0.75
C PHE A 63 -2.46 -0.78 -0.88
N VAL A 64 -3.08 -0.49 -2.01
CA VAL A 64 -4.46 -0.84 -2.33
C VAL A 64 -4.42 -1.86 -3.44
N LEU A 65 -4.89 -3.07 -3.16
CA LEU A 65 -4.99 -4.11 -4.15
C LEU A 65 -6.40 -4.13 -4.73
N SER A 66 -6.47 -4.01 -6.05
CA SER A 66 -7.70 -4.09 -6.83
C SER A 66 -7.60 -5.17 -7.90
N HIS A 67 -8.74 -5.67 -8.38
CA HIS A 67 -8.80 -6.66 -9.44
C HIS A 67 -9.85 -6.28 -10.48
N THR A 68 -9.45 -6.24 -11.76
CA THR A 68 -10.36 -6.03 -12.89
C THR A 68 -10.20 -7.13 -13.92
N LEU A 69 -11.27 -7.45 -14.67
CA LEU A 69 -11.21 -8.46 -15.74
C LEU A 69 -10.20 -8.15 -16.84
N GLN A 70 -9.91 -6.86 -17.08
CA GLN A 70 -9.03 -6.44 -18.17
C GLN A 70 -7.55 -6.47 -17.79
N LYS A 71 -7.25 -6.23 -16.51
CA LYS A 71 -5.89 -5.97 -16.04
C LYS A 71 -5.40 -6.93 -14.96
N GLY A 72 -6.26 -7.84 -14.51
CA GLY A 72 -5.96 -8.70 -13.37
C GLY A 72 -5.81 -7.88 -12.08
N ILE A 73 -4.90 -8.33 -11.20
CA ILE A 73 -4.57 -7.62 -9.97
C ILE A 73 -3.72 -6.39 -10.28
N GLN A 74 -3.99 -5.32 -9.54
CA GLN A 74 -3.18 -4.10 -9.54
C GLN A 74 -2.86 -3.68 -8.11
N VAL A 75 -1.71 -3.05 -7.92
CA VAL A 75 -1.31 -2.42 -6.66
C VAL A 75 -1.26 -0.91 -6.89
N THR A 76 -2.15 -0.17 -6.24
CA THR A 76 -2.09 1.29 -6.19
C THR A 76 -1.49 1.73 -4.88
N THR A 77 -0.46 2.58 -4.92
CA THR A 77 0.22 3.05 -3.72
C THR A 77 -0.17 4.48 -3.40
N PHE A 78 -0.53 4.74 -2.15
CA PHE A 78 -0.80 6.06 -1.61
C PHE A 78 0.20 6.43 -0.54
N LYS A 79 0.49 7.73 -0.40
CA LYS A 79 1.20 8.33 0.72
C LYS A 79 0.22 9.13 1.56
N ASN A 80 0.09 8.78 2.83
CA ASN A 80 -0.71 9.47 3.84
C ASN A 80 0.19 10.43 4.62
N SER A 81 0.00 11.74 4.39
CA SER A 81 0.82 12.79 4.98
C SER A 81 -0.03 13.80 5.75
N SER A 82 0.61 14.79 6.37
CA SER A 82 -0.09 15.92 6.98
C SER A 82 -0.90 16.77 5.98
N GLU A 83 -0.57 16.68 4.69
CA GLU A 83 -1.27 17.38 3.61
C GLU A 83 -2.48 16.59 3.08
N GLY A 84 -2.68 15.38 3.58
CA GLY A 84 -3.72 14.45 3.13
C GLY A 84 -3.15 13.24 2.39
N LEU A 85 -4.06 12.45 1.82
CA LEU A 85 -3.74 11.28 1.02
C LEU A 85 -3.35 11.68 -0.41
N LYS A 86 -2.24 11.14 -0.90
CA LYS A 86 -1.78 11.35 -2.28
C LYS A 86 -1.53 10.02 -2.98
N MET A 87 -2.12 9.84 -4.15
CA MET A 87 -1.82 8.71 -5.03
C MET A 87 -0.41 8.87 -5.63
N MET A 88 0.39 7.81 -5.56
CA MET A 88 1.80 7.82 -5.96
C MET A 88 2.00 7.10 -7.30
N ASP A 89 1.52 5.85 -7.41
CA ASP A 89 1.66 5.03 -8.61
C ASP A 89 0.64 3.88 -8.60
N THR A 90 0.38 3.30 -9.77
CA THR A 90 -0.40 2.07 -9.96
C THR A 90 0.39 1.08 -10.82
N THR A 91 0.66 -0.10 -10.27
CA THR A 91 1.39 -1.17 -10.94
C THR A 91 0.46 -2.34 -11.24
N GLU A 92 0.38 -2.75 -12.50
CA GLU A 92 -0.25 -4.01 -12.91
C GLU A 92 0.64 -5.18 -12.49
N THR A 93 0.05 -6.24 -11.90
CA THR A 93 0.84 -7.37 -11.40
C THR A 93 0.90 -8.51 -12.41
N SER A 94 2.02 -9.23 -12.41
CA SER A 94 2.20 -10.53 -13.07
C SER A 94 2.20 -11.68 -12.04
N GLU A 95 2.83 -12.82 -12.36
CA GLU A 95 2.98 -13.96 -11.45
C GLU A 95 3.58 -13.55 -10.09
N ALA A 96 4.62 -12.72 -10.10
CA ALA A 96 5.12 -12.03 -8.92
C ALA A 96 5.53 -10.60 -9.25
N THR A 97 5.13 -9.64 -8.41
CA THR A 97 5.43 -8.22 -8.63
C THR A 97 5.81 -7.54 -7.33
N LEU A 98 7.04 -7.00 -7.28
CA LEU A 98 7.56 -6.21 -6.18
C LEU A 98 7.30 -4.72 -6.45
N VAL A 99 6.65 -4.06 -5.51
CA VAL A 99 6.27 -2.64 -5.56
C VAL A 99 6.92 -1.90 -4.40
N SER A 100 7.48 -0.73 -4.70
CA SER A 100 8.00 0.21 -3.70
C SER A 100 7.65 1.64 -4.11
N PRO A 101 7.15 2.48 -3.19
CA PRO A 101 6.93 3.91 -3.45
C PRO A 101 8.23 4.71 -3.52
N THR A 102 9.35 4.09 -3.20
CA THR A 102 10.65 4.72 -2.95
C THR A 102 11.76 3.95 -3.65
N LYS A 103 12.70 4.68 -4.26
CA LYS A 103 13.73 4.08 -5.14
C LYS A 103 14.80 3.28 -4.41
N ASN A 104 15.15 3.65 -3.18
CA ASN A 104 16.37 3.18 -2.51
C ASN A 104 16.13 2.51 -1.14
N ASP A 105 14.94 2.61 -0.58
CA ASP A 105 14.59 2.07 0.74
C ASP A 105 13.07 1.86 0.79
N GLY A 106 12.55 1.03 1.69
CA GLY A 106 11.16 0.59 1.73
C GLY A 106 10.12 1.70 1.98
N PRO A 107 8.83 1.32 2.14
CA PRO A 107 8.31 -0.05 2.28
C PRO A 107 8.11 -0.79 0.96
N TYR A 108 8.23 -2.12 1.01
CA TYR A 108 8.03 -3.03 -0.11
C TYR A 108 6.76 -3.85 0.06
N LEU A 109 5.94 -3.90 -0.98
CA LEU A 109 4.87 -4.90 -1.11
C LEU A 109 5.18 -5.81 -2.30
N MET A 110 5.14 -7.12 -2.08
CA MET A 110 5.16 -8.09 -3.16
C MET A 110 3.81 -8.77 -3.26
N ALA A 111 3.19 -8.71 -4.43
CA ALA A 111 1.98 -9.44 -4.78
C ALA A 111 2.35 -10.65 -5.64
N ILE A 112 1.86 -11.83 -5.26
CA ILE A 112 2.22 -13.11 -5.87
C ILE A 112 0.95 -13.86 -6.23
N GLN A 113 0.83 -14.24 -7.49
CA GLN A 113 -0.30 -14.95 -8.08
C GLN A 113 0.25 -16.08 -8.97
N PRO A 114 0.61 -17.23 -8.37
CA PRO A 114 1.17 -18.37 -9.08
C PRO A 114 0.24 -18.85 -10.19
N GLU A 115 0.78 -19.21 -11.36
CA GLU A 115 -0.02 -19.84 -12.42
C GLU A 115 -0.41 -21.28 -12.06
N ASP A 116 0.38 -21.93 -11.20
CA ASP A 116 0.15 -23.31 -10.77
C ASP A 116 -0.94 -23.37 -9.68
N PRO A 117 -2.11 -23.99 -9.96
CA PRO A 117 -3.22 -24.06 -9.02
C PRO A 117 -2.95 -24.96 -7.80
N ASP A 118 -1.91 -25.82 -7.85
CA ASP A 118 -1.55 -26.72 -6.76
C ASP A 118 -0.71 -26.04 -5.67
N VAL A 119 -0.32 -24.78 -5.86
CA VAL A 119 0.38 -24.00 -4.82
C VAL A 119 -0.53 -23.80 -3.62
N LYS A 120 -0.09 -24.33 -2.47
CA LYS A 120 -0.79 -24.24 -1.18
C LYS A 120 -0.31 -23.08 -0.35
N ASP A 121 0.96 -22.73 -0.48
CA ASP A 121 1.57 -21.68 0.32
C ASP A 121 2.79 -21.06 -0.39
N VAL A 122 3.18 -19.85 0.03
CA VAL A 122 4.28 -19.10 -0.58
C VAL A 122 5.12 -18.45 0.51
N LYS A 123 6.44 -18.51 0.36
CA LYS A 123 7.36 -17.62 1.09
C LYS A 123 7.99 -16.63 0.13
N ALA A 124 8.23 -15.42 0.61
CA ALA A 124 8.97 -14.39 -0.10
C ALA A 124 10.11 -13.91 0.78
N PHE A 125 11.31 -13.81 0.23
CA PHE A 125 12.53 -13.42 0.96
C PHE A 125 12.75 -14.24 2.24
N GLY A 126 12.46 -15.55 2.17
CA GLY A 126 12.55 -16.49 3.30
C GLY A 126 11.51 -16.29 4.41
N LYS A 127 10.53 -15.40 4.22
CA LYS A 127 9.47 -15.08 5.19
C LYS A 127 8.11 -15.55 4.69
N GLN A 128 7.24 -15.89 5.62
CA GLN A 128 5.87 -16.33 5.33
C GLN A 128 5.06 -15.18 4.70
N THR A 129 4.34 -15.48 3.63
CA THR A 129 3.41 -14.53 3.01
C THR A 129 1.99 -14.69 3.57
N LYS A 130 1.14 -13.68 3.34
CA LYS A 130 -0.28 -13.69 3.72
C LYS A 130 -1.14 -14.00 2.50
N LEU A 131 -1.88 -15.09 2.54
CA LEU A 131 -2.86 -15.43 1.50
C LEU A 131 -4.12 -14.58 1.64
N ILE A 132 -4.48 -13.90 0.55
CA ILE A 132 -5.76 -13.23 0.33
C ILE A 132 -6.55 -14.06 -0.69
N LYS A 133 -7.80 -14.38 -0.34
CA LYS A 133 -8.74 -15.07 -1.22
C LYS A 133 -9.98 -14.22 -1.43
N ILE A 134 -10.41 -14.09 -2.69
CA ILE A 134 -11.54 -13.27 -3.08
C ILE A 134 -12.41 -14.09 -3.99
N ASN A 135 -13.71 -14.11 -3.71
CA ASN A 135 -14.69 -14.65 -4.63
C ASN A 135 -15.32 -13.48 -5.37
N LYS A 136 -15.10 -13.40 -6.69
CA LYS A 136 -15.73 -12.41 -7.55
C LYS A 136 -16.90 -13.05 -8.26
N GLU A 137 -18.09 -12.49 -8.06
CA GLU A 137 -19.29 -12.86 -8.81
C GLU A 137 -19.49 -11.83 -9.92
N TYR A 138 -19.42 -12.28 -11.16
CA TYR A 138 -19.62 -11.43 -12.33
C TYR A 138 -21.05 -11.55 -12.86
N THR A 139 -21.60 -12.77 -12.81
CA THR A 139 -22.99 -13.11 -13.09
C THR A 139 -23.45 -14.21 -12.13
N GLU A 140 -24.74 -14.55 -12.13
CA GLU A 140 -25.27 -15.65 -11.30
C GLU A 140 -24.55 -16.99 -11.57
N ASP A 141 -24.13 -17.22 -12.81
CA ASP A 141 -23.50 -18.47 -13.27
C ASP A 141 -21.97 -18.39 -13.38
N PHE A 142 -21.37 -17.20 -13.26
CA PHE A 142 -19.94 -17.00 -13.39
C PHE A 142 -19.33 -16.38 -12.13
N LYS A 143 -18.57 -17.22 -11.41
CA LYS A 143 -17.82 -16.87 -10.21
C LYS A 143 -16.36 -17.26 -10.41
N ASP A 144 -15.47 -16.44 -9.89
CA ASP A 144 -14.03 -16.68 -9.92
C ASP A 144 -13.45 -16.59 -8.50
N GLU A 145 -12.56 -17.53 -8.15
CA GLU A 145 -11.81 -17.49 -6.89
C GLU A 145 -10.40 -17.00 -7.21
N ILE A 146 -10.13 -15.75 -6.84
CA ILE A 146 -8.83 -15.13 -7.01
C ILE A 146 -8.01 -15.37 -5.75
N LYS A 147 -6.82 -15.97 -5.92
CA LYS A 147 -5.83 -16.13 -4.85
C LYS A 147 -4.67 -15.18 -5.11
N CYS A 148 -4.21 -14.52 -4.05
CA CYS A 148 -3.03 -13.67 -4.10
C CYS A 148 -2.31 -13.77 -2.75
N TRP A 149 -1.01 -14.06 -2.78
CA TRP A 149 -0.17 -13.99 -1.61
C TRP A 149 0.52 -12.63 -1.57
N ILE A 150 0.51 -12.01 -0.40
CA ILE A 150 1.18 -10.72 -0.19
C ILE A 150 2.29 -10.85 0.84
N PHE A 151 3.43 -10.24 0.52
CA PHE A 151 4.52 -10.01 1.44
C PHE A 151 4.70 -8.51 1.62
N ILE A 152 4.92 -8.06 2.87
CA ILE A 152 5.17 -6.65 3.15
C ILE A 152 6.27 -6.48 4.19
N ASP A 153 7.28 -5.69 3.86
CA ASP A 153 8.38 -5.39 4.77
C ASP A 153 9.03 -4.03 4.45
N ASN A 154 9.76 -3.48 5.42
CA ASN A 154 10.56 -2.28 5.20
C ASN A 154 11.87 -2.63 4.47
N GLU A 155 12.38 -3.84 4.66
CA GLU A 155 13.65 -4.28 4.10
C GLU A 155 13.53 -5.69 3.55
N ILE A 156 14.11 -5.91 2.36
CA ILE A 156 14.16 -7.22 1.68
C ILE A 156 15.58 -7.83 1.68
N GLY A 157 16.53 -7.18 2.35
CA GLY A 157 17.91 -7.66 2.50
C GLY A 157 18.79 -7.53 1.24
N LYS A 158 18.28 -6.90 0.18
CA LYS A 158 18.96 -6.66 -1.10
C LYS A 158 18.37 -5.42 -1.79
N SER A 159 19.01 -4.95 -2.87
CA SER A 159 18.42 -3.90 -3.70
C SER A 159 17.19 -4.42 -4.46
N PRO A 160 16.13 -3.62 -4.69
CA PRO A 160 14.99 -4.03 -5.52
C PRO A 160 15.38 -4.42 -6.95
N GLU A 161 16.47 -3.84 -7.46
CA GLU A 161 17.02 -4.18 -8.79
C GLU A 161 17.67 -5.58 -8.82
N GLU A 162 18.01 -6.13 -7.66
CA GLU A 162 18.58 -7.47 -7.49
C GLU A 162 17.52 -8.53 -7.18
N TYR A 163 16.24 -8.15 -7.17
CA TYR A 163 15.12 -9.07 -7.02
C TYR A 163 15.15 -10.14 -8.13
N ASN A 164 15.03 -11.40 -7.71
CA ASN A 164 14.92 -12.52 -8.62
C ASN A 164 13.83 -13.47 -8.14
N GLU A 165 12.77 -13.61 -8.90
CA GLU A 165 11.63 -14.46 -8.59
C GLU A 165 12.00 -15.90 -8.23
N ILE A 166 12.98 -16.49 -8.92
CA ILE A 166 13.40 -17.88 -8.72
C ILE A 166 14.09 -18.07 -7.37
N GLU A 167 14.83 -17.07 -6.91
CA GLU A 167 15.61 -17.15 -5.66
C GLU A 167 14.85 -16.61 -4.46
N ASP A 168 13.98 -15.62 -4.69
CA ASP A 168 13.32 -14.88 -3.63
C ASP A 168 11.93 -15.39 -3.30
N ILE A 169 11.35 -16.27 -4.13
CA ILE A 169 10.02 -16.84 -3.92
C ILE A 169 10.09 -18.37 -3.83
N GLU A 170 9.49 -18.91 -2.78
CA GLU A 170 9.38 -20.35 -2.55
C GLU A 170 7.90 -20.77 -2.64
N TYR A 171 7.56 -21.55 -3.66
CA TYR A 171 6.23 -22.13 -3.83
C TYR A 171 6.12 -23.50 -3.14
N ILE A 172 5.14 -23.67 -2.27
CA ILE A 172 4.92 -24.88 -1.47
C ILE A 172 3.66 -25.59 -1.99
N LYS A 173 3.78 -26.89 -2.33
CA LYS A 173 2.70 -27.74 -2.89
C LYS A 173 2.20 -28.80 -1.90
#